data_AF-A0A7Y2B8F5-F1
#
_entry.id   AF-A0A7Y2B8F5-F1
#
_cell.length_a   1.000
_cell.length_b   1.000
_cell.length_c   1.000
_cell.angle_alpha   90.00
_cell.angle_beta   90.00
_cell.angle_gamma   90.00
#
_symmetry.space_group_name_H-M   'P 1'
#
loop_
_entity.id
_entity.type
_entity.pdbx_description
1 polymer ?
#
loop_
_entity_poly.entity_id
_entity_poly.type
_entity_poly.pdbx_seq_one_letter_code
_entity_poly.pdbx_strand_id
1 'polypeptide(L)' 'MQCHRSYIVNVNQIEYLEGNQAVINKEKIPIINGYKEDFLSKFGQV' A
#
# COMPACT_ATOMS: atom_id res chain seq x y z
N MET A 1 7.90 -3.23 -1.32
CA MET A 1 6.83 -4.17 -0.95
C MET A 1 5.98 -4.45 -2.17
N GLN A 2 5.74 -5.71 -2.50
CA GLN A 2 4.81 -6.05 -3.57
C GLN A 2 3.39 -5.77 -3.07
N CYS A 3 2.65 -4.88 -3.72
CA CYS A 3 1.26 -4.56 -3.36
C CYS A 3 0.28 -4.99 -4.44
N HIS A 4 0.80 -5.30 -5.61
CA HIS A 4 0.09 -5.89 -6.74
C HIS A 4 1.06 -6.79 -7.50
N ARG A 5 0.55 -7.75 -8.28
CA ARG A 5 1.40 -8.62 -9.10
C ARG A 5 2.29 -7.86 -10.09
N SER A 6 1.84 -6.67 -10.51
CA SER A 6 2.53 -5.79 -11.46
C SER A 6 3.22 -4.59 -10.80
N TYR A 7 3.03 -4.36 -9.49
CA TYR A 7 3.53 -3.15 -8.84
C TYR A 7 4.24 -3.46 -7.51
N ILE A 8 5.44 -2.90 -7.39
CA ILE A 8 6.22 -2.85 -6.15
C ILE A 8 6.25 -1.40 -5.72
N VAL A 9 5.80 -1.13 -4.49
CA VAL A 9 5.79 0.21 -3.91
C VAL A 9 6.66 0.29 -2.67
N ASN A 10 7.14 1.49 -2.37
CA ASN A 10 7.92 1.77 -1.17
C ASN A 10 7.00 2.14 -0.02
N VAL A 11 6.93 1.29 1.01
CA VAL A 11 6.06 1.48 2.17
C VAL A 11 6.33 2.79 2.92
N ASN A 12 7.59 3.25 2.91
CA ASN A 12 7.98 4.48 3.59
C ASN A 12 7.56 5.75 2.84
N GLN A 13 7.17 5.64 1.57
CA GLN A 13 6.71 6.78 0.77
C GLN A 13 5.20 6.84 0.63
N ILE A 14 4.48 5.92 1.27
CA ILE A 14 3.03 5.92 1.24
C ILE A 14 2.53 6.93 2.26
N GLU A 15 1.76 7.90 1.78
CA GLU A 15 1.29 9.00 2.61
C GLU A 15 0.06 8.56 3.41
N TYR A 16 -0.90 7.93 2.74
CA TYR A 16 -2.10 7.39 3.36
C TYR A 16 -2.75 6.32 2.49
N LEU A 17 -3.62 5.53 3.13
CA LEU A 17 -4.44 4.51 2.49
C LEU A 17 -5.86 5.05 2.30
N GLU A 18 -6.35 5.01 1.07
CA GLU A 18 -7.73 5.34 0.71
C GLU A 18 -8.46 4.05 0.32
N GLY A 19 -9.07 3.38 1.30
CA GLY A 19 -9.79 2.13 1.12
C GLY A 19 -8.88 0.96 0.72
N ASN A 20 -8.80 0.67 -0.59
CA ASN A 20 -7.99 -0.41 -1.18
C ASN A 20 -6.83 0.16 -2.02
N GLN A 21 -6.57 1.45 -1.94
CA GLN A 21 -5.55 2.14 -2.72
C GLN A 21 -4.54 2.80 -1.79
N ALA A 22 -3.25 2.65 -2.10
CA ALA A 22 -2.21 3.47 -1.48
C ALA A 22 -2.03 4.74 -2.29
N VAL A 23 -1.98 5.87 -1.59
CA VAL A 23 -1.66 7.16 -2.18
C VAL A 23 -0.19 7.48 -1.93
N ILE A 24 0.54 7.70 -3.02
CA ILE A 24 1.98 8.01 -3.02
C ILE A 24 2.19 9.23 -3.91
N ASN A 25 2.59 10.38 -3.36
CA ASN A 25 2.87 11.59 -4.15
C ASN A 25 1.72 11.97 -5.10
N LYS A 26 0.47 11.86 -4.61
CA LYS A 26 -0.79 12.07 -5.37
C LYS A 26 -1.13 11.00 -6.42
N GLU A 27 -0.31 9.96 -6.57
CA GLU A 27 -0.60 8.82 -7.44
C GLU A 27 -1.33 7.74 -6.63
N LYS A 28 -2.39 7.15 -7.21
CA LYS A 28 -3.21 6.13 -6.55
C LYS A 28 -2.83 4.75 -7.07
N ILE A 29 -2.22 3.94 -6.21
CA ILE A 29 -1.83 2.57 -6.55
C ILE A 29 -2.86 1.59 -5.98
N PRO A 30 -3.51 0.76 -6.81
CA PRO A 30 -4.43 -0.27 -6.33
C PRO A 30 -3.67 -1.38 -5.60
N ILE A 31 -4.13 -1.73 -4.40
CA ILE A 31 -3.63 -2.84 -3.60
C ILE A 31 -4.61 -4.00 -3.72
N ILE A 32 -4.11 -5.20 -4.00
CA ILE A 32 -4.96 -6.39 -4.01
C ILE A 32 -5.19 -6.90 -2.58
N ASN A 33 -6.41 -7.37 -2.28
CA ASN A 33 -6.82 -7.74 -0.92
C ASN A 33 -5.83 -8.66 -0.18
N GLY A 34 -5.20 -9.62 -0.86
CA GLY A 34 -4.25 -10.55 -0.22
C GLY A 34 -2.99 -9.89 0.32
N TYR A 35 -2.63 -8.70 -0.18
CA TYR A 35 -1.48 -7.93 0.32
C TYR A 35 -1.91 -6.81 1.26
N LYS A 36 -3.22 -6.54 1.39
CA LYS A 36 -3.76 -5.51 2.27
C LYS A 36 -3.44 -5.80 3.73
N GLU A 37 -3.60 -7.04 4.18
CA GLU A 37 -3.31 -7.44 5.56
C GLU A 37 -1.82 -7.28 5.88
N ASP A 38 -0.93 -7.82 5.04
CA ASP A 38 0.52 -7.65 5.22
C ASP A 38 0.93 -6.17 5.20
N PHE A 39 0.26 -5.37 4.37
CA PHE A 39 0.51 -3.95 4.25
C PHE A 39 0.02 -3.17 5.48
N LEU A 40 -1.19 -3.43 5.96
CA LEU A 40 -1.70 -2.83 7.19
C LEU A 40 -0.87 -3.23 8.41
N SER A 41 -0.40 -4.49 8.49
CA SER A 41 0.50 -4.91 9.57
C SER A 41 1.82 -4.15 9.57
N LYS A 42 2.35 -3.76 8.40
CA LYS A 42 3.59 -2.96 8.30
C LYS A 42 3.36 -1.46 8.48
N PHE A 43 2.20 -0.94 8.06
CA PHE A 43 1.87 0.48 8.13
C PHE A 43 1.26 0.90 9.49
N GLY A 44 0.60 -0.03 10.19
CA GLY A 44 -0.16 0.21 11.42
C GLY A 44 0.54 -0.18 12.72
N GLN A 45 1.83 -0.54 12.70
CA GLN A 45 2.55 -0.85 13.93
C GLN A 45 3.03 0.43 14.63
N VAL A 46 2.17 0.95 15.51
CA VAL A 46 2.56 1.64 16.75
C VAL A 46 2.82 0.63 17.85
#